data_AF-M6E0Q9-F1
#
_entry.id   AF-M6E0Q9-F1
#
_cell.length_a   1.000
_cell.length_b   1.000
_cell.length_c   1.000
_cell.angle_alpha   90.00
_cell.angle_beta   90.00
_cell.angle_gamma   90.00
#
_symmetry.space_group_name_H-M   'P 1'
#
loop_
_entity.id
_entity.type
_entity.pdbx_description
1 polymer ?
#
loop_
_entity_poly.entity_id
_entity_poly.type
_entity_poly.pdbx_seq_one_letter_code
_entity_poly.pdbx_strand_id
1 'polypeptide(L)'
;MYIYWARDLKPTELKRVLAISKLEQYEELTMTTAERLISEGIQQGIEQGMQQGKIEGRIEGKIEEKLEVAGKMLKKGIDLKTVLEITGFSEKTLRENGIL
;
A
#
# COMPACT_ATOMS: atom_id res chain seq x y z
N MET A 1 23.31 34.72 -15.97
CA MET A 1 23.83 34.76 -17.36
C MET A 1 24.99 33.76 -17.50
N TYR A 2 24.74 32.44 -17.45
CA TYR A 2 25.81 31.41 -17.51
C TYR A 2 25.38 30.03 -18.05
N ILE A 3 24.31 29.96 -18.85
CA ILE A 3 23.85 28.69 -19.45
C ILE A 3 23.92 28.66 -20.98
N TYR A 4 24.42 29.72 -21.64
CA TYR A 4 24.37 29.82 -23.10
C TYR A 4 25.62 29.31 -23.84
N TRP A 5 26.66 28.83 -23.13
CA TRP A 5 27.93 28.43 -23.75
C TRP A 5 28.18 26.90 -23.77
N ALA A 6 27.32 26.11 -23.11
CA ALA A 6 27.51 24.66 -22.99
C ALA A 6 27.11 23.87 -24.25
N ARG A 7 26.47 24.51 -25.23
CA ARG A 7 25.95 23.83 -26.43
C ARG A 7 27.02 23.53 -27.48
N ASP A 8 28.14 24.26 -27.47
CA ASP A 8 29.19 24.14 -28.49
C ASP A 8 30.44 23.39 -28.02
N LEU A 9 30.43 22.88 -26.78
CA LEU A 9 31.55 22.14 -26.21
C LEU A 9 31.55 20.69 -26.67
N LYS A 10 32.69 20.24 -27.23
CA LYS A 10 32.88 18.83 -27.59
C LYS A 10 32.79 17.96 -26.32
N PRO A 11 32.29 16.71 -26.40
CA PRO A 11 32.14 15.82 -25.23
C PRO A 11 33.42 15.66 -24.39
N THR A 12 34.58 15.77 -25.01
CA THR A 12 35.92 15.70 -24.38
C THR A 12 36.26 16.92 -23.52
N GLU A 13 35.75 18.10 -23.86
CA GLU A 13 35.98 19.35 -23.12
C GLU A 13 34.97 19.49 -21.98
N LEU A 14 33.73 19.05 -22.18
CA LEU A 14 32.75 18.87 -21.12
C LEU A 14 33.31 17.98 -20.01
N LYS A 15 33.86 16.81 -20.35
CA LYS A 15 34.51 15.91 -19.37
C LYS A 15 35.64 16.59 -18.60
N ARG A 16 36.42 17.48 -19.23
CA ARG A 16 37.48 18.23 -18.55
C ARG A 16 36.93 19.28 -17.59
N VAL A 17 35.93 20.06 -17.99
CA VAL A 17 35.28 21.06 -17.12
C VAL A 17 34.57 20.39 -15.95
N LEU A 18 33.86 19.30 -16.21
CA LEU A 18 33.18 18.46 -15.23
C LEU A 18 34.17 17.80 -14.24
N ALA A 19 35.36 17.40 -14.70
CA ALA A 19 36.43 16.89 -13.85
C ALA A 19 37.08 17.98 -12.98
N ILE A 20 37.14 19.23 -13.45
CA ILE A 20 37.68 20.36 -12.69
C ILE A 20 36.70 20.81 -11.58
N SER A 21 35.40 20.59 -11.75
CA SER A 21 34.37 20.97 -10.78
C SER A 21 33.69 19.76 -10.13
N LYS A 22 34.32 19.18 -9.10
CA LYS A 22 33.66 18.46 -7.99
C LYS A 22 32.54 17.47 -8.37
N LEU A 23 32.70 16.72 -9.46
CA LEU A 23 31.70 15.75 -9.89
C LEU A 23 31.53 14.60 -8.89
N GLU A 24 32.57 14.20 -8.15
CA GLU A 24 32.48 13.19 -7.10
C GLU A 24 31.45 13.58 -6.03
N GLN A 25 31.41 14.86 -5.62
CA GLN A 25 30.45 15.36 -4.65
C GLN A 25 29.02 15.35 -5.19
N TYR A 26 28.85 15.56 -6.51
CA TYR A 26 27.54 15.51 -7.15
C TYR A 26 27.07 14.07 -7.35
N GLU A 27 27.95 13.16 -7.73
CA GLU A 27 27.65 11.73 -7.86
C GLU A 27 27.27 11.14 -6.50
N GLU A 28 28.05 11.41 -5.45
CA GLU A 28 27.77 11.02 -4.07
C GLU A 28 26.44 11.62 -3.58
N LEU A 29 26.18 12.92 -3.83
CA LEU A 29 24.92 13.58 -3.49
C LEU A 29 23.72 13.01 -4.25
N THR A 30 23.90 12.64 -5.53
CA THR A 30 22.84 12.02 -6.33
C THR A 30 22.56 10.59 -5.90
N MET A 31 23.60 9.81 -5.56
CA MET A 31 23.46 8.46 -5.00
C MET A 31 22.74 8.51 -3.65
N THR A 32 23.17 9.38 -2.73
CA THR A 32 22.48 9.55 -1.43
C THR A 32 21.04 10.04 -1.59
N THR A 33 20.77 10.91 -2.56
CA THR A 33 19.39 11.36 -2.84
C THR A 33 18.53 10.22 -3.40
N ALA A 34 19.07 9.41 -4.32
CA ALA A 34 18.37 8.25 -4.87
C ALA A 34 18.12 7.18 -3.82
N GLU A 35 19.12 6.85 -3.00
CA GLU A 35 19.00 5.92 -1.87
C GLU A 35 17.95 6.38 -0.87
N ARG A 36 17.92 7.68 -0.53
CA ARG A 36 16.90 8.26 0.34
C ARG A 36 15.50 8.12 -0.26
N LEU A 37 15.32 8.44 -1.54
CA LEU A 37 14.03 8.30 -2.22
C LEU A 37 13.56 6.84 -2.28
N ILE A 38 14.47 5.89 -2.52
CA ILE A 38 14.16 4.45 -2.50
C ILE A 38 13.76 4.03 -1.09
N SER A 39 14.51 4.45 -0.07
CA SER A 39 14.23 4.15 1.34
C SER A 39 12.88 4.72 1.78
N GLU A 40 12.58 5.97 1.44
CA GLU A 40 11.30 6.62 1.70
C GLU A 40 10.16 5.87 0.99
N GLY A 41 10.34 5.51 -0.29
CA GLY A 41 9.34 4.75 -1.05
C GLY A 41 9.06 3.37 -0.46
N ILE A 42 10.09 2.65 -0.03
CA ILE A 42 9.94 1.35 0.65
C ILE A 42 9.20 1.53 1.98
N GLN A 43 9.61 2.52 2.78
CA GLN A 43 8.99 2.78 4.09
C GLN A 43 7.50 3.15 3.94
N GLN A 44 7.18 4.00 2.97
CA GLN A 44 5.80 4.35 2.64
C GLN A 44 5.00 3.13 2.16
N GLY A 45 5.57 2.30 1.30
CA GLY A 45 4.92 1.08 0.83
C GLY A 45 4.63 0.09 1.96
N ILE A 46 5.58 -0.11 2.89
CA ILE A 46 5.38 -0.95 4.07
C ILE A 46 4.28 -0.38 4.97
N GLU A 47 4.31 0.93 5.24
CA GLU A 47 3.32 1.56 6.10
C GLU A 47 1.92 1.48 5.50
N GLN A 48 1.77 1.77 4.20
CA GLN A 48 0.51 1.65 3.48
C GLN A 48 0.00 0.21 3.49
N GLY A 49 0.86 -0.76 3.19
CA GLY A 49 0.50 -2.18 3.21
C GLY A 49 0.04 -2.65 4.60
N MET A 50 0.74 -2.23 5.66
CA MET A 50 0.35 -2.55 7.04
C MET A 50 -0.98 -1.92 7.43
N GLN A 51 -1.21 -0.64 7.07
CA GLN A 51 -2.47 0.04 7.33
C GLN A 51 -3.63 -0.61 6.58
N GLN A 52 -3.45 -0.92 5.30
CA GLN A 52 -4.47 -1.59 4.49
C GLN A 52 -4.80 -2.98 5.04
N GLY A 53 -3.78 -3.81 5.30
CA GLY A 53 -3.99 -5.15 5.85
C GLY A 53 -4.67 -5.14 7.22
N LYS A 54 -4.37 -4.15 8.07
CA LYS A 54 -5.06 -3.98 9.37
C LYS A 54 -6.52 -3.60 9.21
N ILE A 55 -6.86 -2.77 8.23
CA ILE A 55 -8.24 -2.36 7.95
C ILE A 55 -9.02 -3.54 7.37
N GLU A 56 -8.48 -4.21 6.36
CA GLU A 56 -9.09 -5.39 5.73
C GLU A 56 -9.33 -6.49 6.76
N GLY A 57 -8.30 -6.90 7.51
CA GLY A 57 -8.44 -7.93 8.53
C GLY A 57 -9.43 -7.58 9.64
N ARG A 58 -9.54 -6.29 10.01
CA ARG A 58 -10.57 -5.84 10.98
C ARG A 58 -11.98 -5.90 10.41
N ILE A 59 -12.16 -5.64 9.11
CA ILE A 59 -13.48 -5.73 8.45
C ILE A 59 -13.87 -7.21 8.31
N GLU A 60 -12.97 -8.04 7.80
CA GLU A 60 -13.18 -9.48 7.65
C GLU A 60 -13.51 -10.13 9.00
N GLY A 61 -12.71 -9.88 10.04
CA GLY A 61 -12.97 -10.45 11.37
C GLY A 61 -14.32 -10.02 11.96
N LYS A 62 -14.80 -8.79 11.68
CA LYS A 62 -16.14 -8.36 12.11
C LYS A 62 -17.26 -9.06 11.34
N ILE A 63 -17.06 -9.35 10.06
CA ILE A 63 -18.02 -10.10 9.25
C ILE A 63 -18.07 -11.55 9.73
N GLU A 64 -16.91 -12.17 9.93
CA GLU A 64 -16.78 -13.53 10.47
C GLU A 64 -17.46 -13.67 11.83
N GLU A 65 -17.23 -12.73 12.76
CA GLU A 65 -17.88 -12.74 14.08
C GLU A 65 -19.41 -12.67 13.95
N LYS A 66 -19.93 -11.79 13.07
CA LYS A 66 -21.38 -11.70 12.81
C LYS A 66 -21.93 -12.99 12.20
N LEU A 67 -21.20 -13.60 11.27
CA LEU A 67 -21.56 -14.87 10.65
C LEU A 67 -21.60 -16.00 11.68
N GLU A 68 -20.62 -16.06 12.58
CA GLU A 68 -20.60 -17.04 13.67
C GLU A 68 -21.79 -16.85 14.62
N VAL A 69 -22.13 -15.61 14.96
CA VAL A 69 -23.33 -15.29 15.75
C VAL A 69 -24.60 -15.74 15.02
N ALA A 70 -24.73 -15.45 13.72
CA ALA A 70 -25.88 -15.88 12.92
C ALA A 70 -26.04 -17.42 12.96
N GLY A 71 -24.95 -18.17 12.79
CA GLY A 71 -24.96 -19.63 12.88
C GLY A 71 -25.32 -20.14 14.28
N LYS A 72 -24.82 -19.49 15.35
CA LYS A 72 -25.21 -19.81 16.73
C LYS A 72 -26.69 -19.55 16.99
N MET A 73 -27.25 -18.48 16.42
CA MET A 73 -28.68 -18.15 16.54
C MET A 73 -29.56 -19.24 15.91
N LEU A 74 -29.23 -19.66 14.68
CA LEU A 74 -29.94 -20.74 14.00
C LEU A 74 -29.84 -22.07 14.75
N LYS A 75 -28.65 -22.41 15.27
CA LYS A 75 -28.45 -23.61 16.10
C LYS A 75 -29.27 -23.59 17.40
N LYS A 76 -29.58 -22.41 17.93
CA LYS A 76 -30.49 -22.24 19.08
C LYS A 76 -31.97 -22.26 18.71
N GLY A 77 -32.31 -22.50 17.45
CA GLY A 77 -33.69 -22.58 16.97
C GLY A 77 -34.33 -21.22 16.69
N ILE A 78 -33.55 -20.14 16.60
CA ILE A 78 -34.07 -18.85 16.13
C ILE A 78 -34.39 -19.00 14.64
N ASP A 79 -35.56 -18.50 14.23
CA ASP A 79 -36.01 -18.63 12.85
C ASP A 79 -35.13 -17.83 11.88
N LEU A 80 -35.00 -18.35 10.66
CA LEU A 80 -34.15 -17.76 9.64
C LEU A 80 -34.51 -16.31 9.34
N LYS A 81 -35.81 -15.96 9.29
CA LYS A 81 -36.26 -14.60 8.98
C LYS A 81 -35.77 -13.59 10.03
N THR A 82 -35.91 -13.94 11.30
CA THR A 82 -35.40 -13.13 12.43
C THR A 82 -33.88 -13.01 12.40
N VAL A 83 -33.15 -14.08 12.05
CA VAL A 83 -31.68 -14.02 11.92
C VAL A 83 -31.26 -13.07 10.81
N LEU A 84 -31.90 -13.13 9.63
CA LEU A 84 -31.61 -12.23 8.51
C LEU A 84 -31.90 -10.76 8.87
N GLU A 85 -32.99 -10.50 9.59
CA GLU A 85 -33.36 -9.15 10.04
C GLU A 85 -32.36 -8.58 11.07
N ILE A 86 -31.96 -9.38 12.07
CA ILE A 86 -31.04 -8.92 13.13
C ILE A 86 -29.61 -8.76 12.61
N THR A 87 -29.15 -9.69 11.79
CA THR A 87 -27.75 -9.70 11.30
C THR A 87 -27.55 -8.80 10.09
N GLY A 88 -28.63 -8.51 9.35
CA GLY A 88 -28.61 -7.79 8.08
C GLY A 88 -28.05 -8.61 6.92
N PHE A 89 -27.84 -9.92 7.10
CA PHE A 89 -27.36 -10.79 6.04
C PHE A 89 -28.49 -11.21 5.10
N SER A 90 -28.12 -11.58 3.88
CA SER A 90 -29.01 -12.28 2.96
C SER A 90 -28.90 -13.79 3.14
N GLU A 91 -29.94 -14.53 2.77
CA GLU A 91 -29.92 -15.99 2.81
C GLU A 91 -28.77 -16.56 1.95
N LYS A 92 -28.54 -15.94 0.78
CA LYS A 92 -27.42 -16.29 -0.10
C LYS A 92 -26.08 -16.15 0.63
N THR A 93 -25.86 -15.06 1.36
CA THR A 93 -24.63 -14.85 2.15
C THR A 93 -24.44 -15.96 3.17
N LEU A 94 -25.50 -16.37 3.89
CA LEU A 94 -25.39 -17.45 4.86
C LEU A 94 -25.09 -18.81 4.21
N ARG A 95 -25.66 -19.09 3.02
CA ARG A 95 -25.37 -20.31 2.23
C ARG A 95 -23.94 -20.35 1.69
N GLU A 96 -23.47 -19.24 1.14
CA GLU A 96 -22.09 -19.12 0.63
C GLU A 96 -21.04 -19.31 1.74
N ASN A 97 -21.39 -18.94 2.98
CA ASN A 97 -20.55 -19.12 4.16
C ASN A 97 -20.83 -20.42 4.93
N GLY A 98 -21.61 -21.36 4.38
CA GLY A 98 -21.84 -22.69 4.96
C GLY A 98 -22.61 -22.71 6.29
N ILE A 99 -23.36 -21.65 6.58
CA ILE A 99 -24.19 -21.55 7.80
C ILE A 99 -25.56 -22.23 7.60
N LEU A 100 -26.08 -22.18 6.37
CA LEU A 100 -27.31 -22.81 5.90
C LEU A 100 -27.00 -23.92 4.90
#